data_AF-A0A4P5V969-F1
#
_entry.id   AF-A0A4P5V969-F1
#
_cell.length_a   1.000
_cell.length_b   1.000
_cell.length_c   1.000
_cell.angle_alpha   90.00
_cell.angle_beta   90.00
_cell.angle_gamma   90.00
#
_symmetry.space_group_name_H-M   'P 1'
#
loop_
_entity.id
_entity.type
_entity.pdbx_description
1 polymer ?
#
loop_
_entity_poly.entity_id
_entity_poly.type
_entity_poly.pdbx_seq_one_letter_code
_entity_poly.pdbx_strand_id
1 'polypeptide(L)'
;MQDGESLGIGLAELRIAIAGDLHGQWDASDEQLLERLAPDALLVVGDLSDGQARIPQRLAALPLPLACILGNHDAGRDPSGRTLARQLELLGDRHCGWGLRELHPPGLAVVGARPVTAGGGFHLSRASQAVFGPVTLEASAQRIVAAAEAADPALPPGRLAPCGPSGLGSDAGDPCGRDWKPPACDWGDQDLALAIDRIRRRRPVPLVVFGHMHHRLKRGQGERRSYCIDRGGTTYLNTAFVPRHSRDDQGRELRHFSWVVLRDGQPVEVSHRWYGLDGRLLYQQSLRRQGTLQPC
;
A
#
# COMPACT_ATOMS: atom_id res chain seq x y z
N MET A 1 -40.58 24.14 22.77
CA MET A 1 -39.69 23.33 23.63
C MET A 1 -39.17 22.18 22.79
N GLN A 2 -37.86 22.20 22.59
CA GLN A 2 -36.98 21.16 22.04
C GLN A 2 -37.15 20.79 20.56
N ASP A 3 -36.51 21.63 19.75
CA ASP A 3 -35.87 21.26 18.50
C ASP A 3 -34.86 20.13 18.74
N GLY A 4 -35.13 18.97 18.16
CA GLY A 4 -34.15 17.88 18.05
C GLY A 4 -33.42 18.01 16.71
N GLU A 5 -32.40 18.88 16.66
CA GLU A 5 -31.40 18.80 15.60
C GLU A 5 -30.75 17.42 15.68
N SER A 6 -31.16 16.50 14.80
CA SER A 6 -30.31 15.36 14.49
C SER A 6 -29.09 15.93 13.78
N LEU A 7 -27.99 16.09 14.50
CA LEU A 7 -26.66 16.21 13.92
C LEU A 7 -26.44 14.94 13.07
N GLY A 8 -26.84 15.00 11.81
CA GLY A 8 -26.49 14.03 10.80
C GLY A 8 -24.98 14.10 10.64
N ILE A 9 -24.26 13.24 11.36
CA ILE A 9 -22.84 12.98 11.10
C ILE A 9 -22.81 12.33 9.71
N GLY A 10 -22.75 13.15 8.66
CA GLY A 10 -22.40 12.68 7.33
C GLY A 10 -21.01 12.07 7.43
N LEU A 11 -20.95 10.74 7.43
CA LEU A 11 -19.70 9.98 7.51
C LEU A 11 -18.76 10.43 6.38
N ALA A 12 -17.58 10.91 6.75
CA ALA A 12 -16.69 11.64 5.86
C ALA A 12 -16.11 10.74 4.74
N GLU A 13 -16.09 11.28 3.52
CA GLU A 13 -15.36 10.69 2.41
C GLU A 13 -13.85 10.90 2.63
N LEU A 14 -13.06 9.83 2.55
CA LEU A 14 -11.60 9.87 2.71
C LEU A 14 -10.91 9.60 1.39
N ARG A 15 -10.05 10.53 0.96
CA ARG A 15 -9.27 10.44 -0.26
C ARG A 15 -7.82 10.09 0.08
N ILE A 16 -7.40 8.91 -0.35
CA ILE A 16 -6.09 8.36 0.00
C ILE A 16 -5.24 8.32 -1.26
N ALA A 17 -4.13 9.04 -1.24
CA ALA A 17 -3.05 8.88 -2.23
C ALA A 17 -2.15 7.72 -1.81
N ILE A 18 -1.71 6.92 -2.77
CA ILE A 18 -0.87 5.75 -2.51
C ILE A 18 0.28 5.73 -3.52
N ALA A 19 1.51 5.58 -3.00
CA ALA A 19 2.72 5.47 -3.80
C ALA A 19 3.42 4.15 -3.45
N GLY A 20 3.41 3.19 -4.38
CA GLY A 20 4.11 1.91 -4.23
C GLY A 20 5.41 1.89 -5.04
N ASP A 21 6.35 1.07 -4.57
CA ASP A 21 7.59 0.71 -5.28
C ASP A 21 8.32 1.92 -5.86
N LEU A 22 8.74 2.84 -4.99
CA LEU A 22 9.27 4.14 -5.41
C LEU A 22 10.57 3.99 -6.22
N HIS A 23 11.45 3.03 -5.88
CA HIS A 23 12.73 2.78 -6.56
C HIS A 23 13.54 4.06 -6.82
N GLY A 24 13.61 4.94 -5.82
CA GLY A 24 14.32 6.22 -5.90
C GLY A 24 13.52 7.37 -6.54
N GLN A 25 12.33 7.11 -7.09
CA GLN A 25 11.46 8.08 -7.75
C GLN A 25 10.54 8.79 -6.76
N TRP A 26 11.16 9.61 -5.93
CA TRP A 26 10.48 10.53 -5.02
C TRP A 26 11.32 11.80 -4.85
N ASP A 27 10.74 12.95 -5.17
CA ASP A 27 11.41 14.24 -5.02
C ASP A 27 10.44 15.37 -4.65
N ALA A 28 10.93 16.61 -4.65
CA ALA A 28 10.15 17.79 -4.27
C ALA A 28 8.90 17.99 -5.15
N SER A 29 8.90 17.50 -6.39
CA SER A 29 7.75 17.63 -7.27
C SER A 29 6.59 16.74 -6.83
N ASP A 30 6.85 15.57 -6.23
CA ASP A 30 5.82 14.73 -5.62
C ASP A 30 5.19 15.40 -4.41
N GLU A 31 6.01 16.05 -3.60
CA GLU A 31 5.60 16.68 -2.35
C GLU A 31 4.75 17.93 -2.63
N GLN A 32 5.22 18.80 -3.54
CA GLN A 32 4.45 19.94 -4.02
C GLN A 32 3.15 19.52 -4.70
N LEU A 33 3.16 18.40 -5.42
CA LEU A 33 1.94 17.86 -6.02
C LEU A 33 0.97 17.39 -4.93
N LEU A 34 1.43 16.69 -3.90
CA LEU A 34 0.58 16.28 -2.78
C LEU A 34 0.01 17.47 -1.99
N GLU A 35 0.78 18.54 -1.81
CA GLU A 35 0.28 19.80 -1.24
C GLU A 35 -0.88 20.39 -2.05
N ARG A 36 -0.77 20.35 -3.39
CA ARG A 36 -1.83 20.82 -4.31
C ARG A 36 -3.06 19.91 -4.33
N LEU A 37 -2.83 18.59 -4.37
CA LEU A 37 -3.89 17.58 -4.43
C LEU A 37 -4.64 17.45 -3.10
N ALA A 38 -3.95 17.76 -2.00
CA ALA A 38 -4.45 17.71 -0.63
C ALA A 38 -5.26 16.44 -0.33
N PRO A 39 -4.69 15.22 -0.52
CA PRO A 39 -5.34 14.00 -0.06
C PRO A 39 -5.45 14.01 1.47
N ASP A 40 -6.37 13.25 2.03
CA ASP A 40 -6.57 13.16 3.48
C ASP A 40 -5.47 12.32 4.15
N ALA A 41 -4.89 11.37 3.41
CA ALA A 41 -3.74 10.58 3.84
C ALA A 41 -2.87 10.12 2.65
N LEU A 42 -1.60 9.81 2.94
CA LEU A 42 -0.68 9.13 2.04
C LEU A 42 -0.28 7.76 2.59
N LEU A 43 -0.37 6.74 1.75
CA LEU A 43 0.20 5.43 2.02
C LEU A 43 1.40 5.18 1.11
N VAL A 44 2.51 4.74 1.70
CA VAL A 44 3.75 4.41 0.96
C VAL A 44 4.06 2.93 1.09
N VAL A 45 4.23 2.25 -0.04
CA VAL A 45 4.25 0.78 -0.12
C VAL A 45 5.55 0.26 -0.70
N GLY A 46 6.53 0.05 0.18
CA GLY A 46 7.74 -0.70 -0.11
C GLY A 46 8.70 -0.08 -1.11
N ASP A 47 9.86 -0.72 -1.20
CA ASP A 47 10.94 -0.47 -2.16
C ASP A 47 11.18 1.02 -2.42
N LEU A 48 11.49 1.76 -1.35
CA LEU A 48 11.68 3.20 -1.36
C LEU A 48 12.88 3.58 -2.23
N SER A 49 14.09 3.14 -1.85
CA SER A 49 15.32 3.57 -2.52
C SER A 49 16.53 2.68 -2.25
N ASP A 50 16.38 1.35 -2.30
CA ASP A 50 17.49 0.39 -2.15
C ASP A 50 18.35 0.63 -0.88
N GLY A 51 17.73 1.04 0.22
CA GLY A 51 18.40 1.33 1.50
C GLY A 51 19.05 2.72 1.62
N GLN A 52 18.89 3.59 0.63
CA GLN A 52 19.33 4.99 0.72
C GLN A 52 18.44 5.80 1.67
N ALA A 53 19.05 6.71 2.44
CA ALA A 53 18.36 7.48 3.48
C ALA A 53 17.47 8.61 2.94
N ARG A 54 17.69 9.05 1.69
CA ARG A 54 17.08 10.27 1.14
C ARG A 54 15.56 10.23 1.18
N ILE A 55 14.93 9.16 0.70
CA ILE A 55 13.47 9.07 0.66
C ILE A 55 12.87 8.93 2.07
N PRO A 56 13.34 8.04 2.95
CA PRO A 56 12.89 8.00 4.35
C PRO A 56 12.92 9.36 5.05
N GLN A 57 14.01 10.12 4.89
CA GLN A 57 14.15 11.46 5.46
C GLN A 57 13.09 12.43 4.93
N ARG A 58 12.80 12.37 3.63
CA ARG A 58 11.75 13.21 3.01
C ARG A 58 10.36 12.82 3.50
N LEU A 59 10.04 11.53 3.51
CA LEU A 59 8.77 11.03 4.04
C LEU A 59 8.57 11.38 5.52
N ALA A 60 9.65 11.34 6.31
CA ALA A 60 9.66 11.75 7.72
C ALA A 60 9.46 13.26 7.93
N ALA A 61 9.76 14.09 6.93
CA ALA A 61 9.56 15.53 6.98
C ALA A 61 8.18 15.97 6.46
N LEU A 62 7.40 15.07 5.84
CA LEU A 62 6.10 15.41 5.30
C LEU A 62 5.10 15.74 6.42
N PRO A 63 4.36 16.86 6.30
CA PRO A 63 3.32 17.25 7.26
C PRO A 63 2.01 16.46 7.08
N LEU A 64 1.85 15.77 5.94
CA LEU A 64 0.66 14.99 5.60
C LEU A 64 0.53 13.72 6.47
N PRO A 65 -0.69 13.34 6.92
CA PRO A 65 -0.90 12.05 7.58
C PRO A 65 -0.43 10.89 6.69
N LEU A 66 0.56 10.14 7.17
CA LEU A 66 1.30 9.19 6.35
C LEU A 66 1.52 7.88 7.07
N ALA A 67 1.28 6.75 6.40
CA ALA A 67 1.74 5.44 6.83
C ALA A 67 2.61 4.79 5.75
N CYS A 68 3.72 4.18 6.16
CA CYS A 68 4.71 3.59 5.28
C CYS A 68 5.02 2.16 5.70
N ILE A 69 5.33 1.30 4.73
CA ILE A 69 5.91 -0.01 5.00
C ILE A 69 7.13 -0.23 4.09
N LEU A 70 8.20 -0.82 4.63
CA LEU A 70 9.45 -1.06 3.91
C LEU A 70 9.37 -2.37 3.12
N GLY A 71 9.92 -2.37 1.90
CA GLY A 71 9.99 -3.52 1.00
C GLY A 71 11.36 -4.21 1.03
N ASN A 72 11.51 -5.27 0.25
CA ASN A 72 12.74 -6.08 0.25
C ASN A 72 13.98 -5.31 -0.19
N HIS A 73 13.82 -4.30 -1.05
CA HIS A 73 14.94 -3.47 -1.50
C HIS A 73 15.47 -2.53 -0.42
N ASP A 74 14.64 -2.15 0.56
CA ASP A 74 15.01 -1.15 1.56
C ASP A 74 16.07 -1.63 2.56
N ALA A 75 16.33 -2.94 2.62
CA ALA A 75 17.48 -3.48 3.35
C ALA A 75 18.83 -3.23 2.65
N GLY A 76 18.86 -2.70 1.43
CA GLY A 76 20.07 -2.27 0.72
C GLY A 76 21.12 -3.36 0.49
N ARG A 77 20.70 -4.63 0.37
CA ARG A 77 21.59 -5.81 0.30
C ARG A 77 22.58 -5.91 1.48
N ASP A 78 22.26 -5.34 2.63
CA ASP A 78 23.07 -5.42 3.84
C ASP A 78 22.57 -6.54 4.76
N PRO A 79 23.24 -7.72 4.82
CA PRO A 79 22.80 -8.82 5.66
C PRO A 79 22.97 -8.55 7.16
N SER A 80 23.73 -7.52 7.56
CA SER A 80 23.92 -7.17 8.98
C SER A 80 22.69 -6.47 9.57
N GLY A 81 21.77 -6.01 8.75
CA GLY A 81 20.56 -5.31 9.18
C GLY A 81 20.77 -3.85 9.57
N ARG A 82 22.00 -3.30 9.52
CA ARG A 82 22.27 -1.90 9.88
C ARG A 82 21.56 -0.92 8.96
N THR A 83 21.55 -1.18 7.66
CA THR A 83 20.78 -0.36 6.70
C THR A 83 19.30 -0.36 7.06
N LEU A 84 18.72 -1.54 7.29
CA LEU A 84 17.30 -1.67 7.66
C LEU A 84 16.99 -0.95 8.98
N ALA A 85 17.82 -1.14 10.01
CA ALA A 85 17.66 -0.47 11.31
C ALA A 85 17.66 1.07 11.14
N ARG A 86 18.57 1.60 10.34
CA ARG A 86 18.63 3.03 10.03
C ARG A 86 17.38 3.51 9.28
N GLN A 87 16.86 2.73 8.34
CA GLN A 87 15.63 3.08 7.60
C GLN A 87 14.43 3.16 8.55
N LEU A 88 14.31 2.21 9.48
CA LEU A 88 13.28 2.20 10.52
C LEU A 88 13.41 3.43 11.44
N GLU A 89 14.63 3.75 11.88
CA GLU A 89 14.89 4.93 12.72
C GLU A 89 14.49 6.23 12.00
N LEU A 90 14.85 6.37 10.72
CA LEU A 90 14.52 7.56 9.93
C LEU A 90 13.01 7.75 9.73
N LEU A 91 12.28 6.66 9.47
CA LEU A 91 10.83 6.71 9.31
C LEU A 91 10.11 6.90 10.65
N GLY A 92 10.70 6.41 11.74
CA GLY A 92 10.12 6.45 13.08
C GLY A 92 8.72 5.84 13.10
N ASP A 93 7.78 6.57 13.69
CA ASP A 93 6.39 6.17 13.85
C ASP A 93 5.63 6.00 12.53
N ARG A 94 6.13 6.57 11.41
CA ARG A 94 5.50 6.43 10.09
C ARG A 94 5.60 5.02 9.54
N HIS A 95 6.59 4.24 9.96
CA HIS A 95 6.68 2.84 9.58
C HIS A 95 5.68 1.99 10.38
N CYS A 96 4.87 1.18 9.70
CA CYS A 96 3.82 0.38 10.34
C CYS A 96 4.01 -1.15 10.22
N GLY A 97 5.16 -1.65 9.72
CA GLY A 97 5.38 -3.10 9.57
C GLY A 97 5.18 -3.86 10.88
N TRP A 98 4.35 -4.91 10.85
CA TRP A 98 3.88 -5.65 12.04
C TRP A 98 3.24 -4.79 13.15
N GLY A 99 2.79 -3.59 12.81
CA GLY A 99 2.26 -2.62 13.75
C GLY A 99 0.99 -1.95 13.24
N LEU A 100 0.47 -1.08 14.10
CA LEU A 100 -0.67 -0.23 13.82
C LEU A 100 -0.18 1.22 13.78
N ARG A 101 -0.65 1.96 12.78
CA ARG A 101 -0.58 3.41 12.74
C ARG A 101 -1.97 3.98 12.54
N GLU A 102 -2.47 4.70 13.53
CA GLU A 102 -3.70 5.46 13.40
C GLU A 102 -3.38 6.90 13.00
N LEU A 103 -4.09 7.39 11.99
CA LEU A 103 -3.93 8.74 11.47
C LEU A 103 -5.08 9.60 12.00
N HIS A 104 -4.75 10.52 12.90
CA HIS A 104 -5.70 11.41 13.57
C HIS A 104 -5.27 12.88 13.43
N PRO A 105 -5.97 13.71 12.63
CA PRO A 105 -6.88 13.36 11.53
C PRO A 105 -6.18 12.52 10.43
N PRO A 106 -6.91 11.86 9.50
CA PRO A 106 -8.33 12.01 9.17
C PRO A 106 -9.27 10.95 9.78
N GLY A 107 -8.78 10.08 10.68
CA GLY A 107 -9.54 8.94 11.20
C GLY A 107 -9.38 7.71 10.31
N LEU A 108 -8.14 7.26 10.14
CA LEU A 108 -7.81 6.05 9.38
C LEU A 108 -6.87 5.15 10.20
N ALA A 109 -7.24 3.89 10.41
CA ALA A 109 -6.36 2.90 11.01
C ALA A 109 -5.58 2.15 9.93
N VAL A 110 -4.26 2.13 10.01
CA VAL A 110 -3.39 1.45 9.05
C VAL A 110 -2.61 0.33 9.72
N VAL A 111 -2.85 -0.91 9.28
CA VAL A 111 -2.16 -2.09 9.80
C VAL A 111 -1.11 -2.54 8.79
N GLY A 112 0.15 -2.59 9.20
CA GLY A 112 1.23 -3.10 8.35
C GLY A 112 1.42 -4.61 8.47
N ALA A 113 1.60 -5.26 7.33
CA ALA A 113 1.99 -6.65 7.22
C ALA A 113 3.47 -6.87 7.58
N ARG A 114 4.04 -8.01 7.19
CA ARG A 114 5.47 -8.28 7.35
C ARG A 114 6.30 -7.32 6.50
N PRO A 115 7.20 -6.52 7.10
CA PRO A 115 8.08 -5.64 6.34
C PRO A 115 9.20 -6.43 5.66
N VAL A 116 9.82 -5.85 4.63
CA VAL A 116 11.03 -6.38 3.96
C VAL A 116 10.86 -7.76 3.32
N THR A 117 9.62 -8.15 3.04
CA THR A 117 9.29 -9.38 2.32
C THR A 117 9.57 -9.25 0.82
N ALA A 118 10.07 -10.33 0.21
CA ALA A 118 10.21 -10.46 -1.24
C ALA A 118 9.13 -11.38 -1.84
N GLY A 119 8.02 -11.59 -1.12
CA GLY A 119 6.95 -12.51 -1.50
C GLY A 119 7.36 -13.98 -1.47
N GLY A 120 6.57 -14.81 -2.15
CA GLY A 120 6.84 -16.24 -2.37
C GLY A 120 6.58 -17.12 -1.16
N GLY A 121 5.57 -16.81 -0.34
CA GLY A 121 5.24 -17.56 0.86
C GLY A 121 5.70 -16.86 2.13
N PHE A 122 6.47 -17.55 2.99
CA PHE A 122 6.98 -16.97 4.23
C PHE A 122 8.49 -17.19 4.38
N HIS A 123 9.25 -16.11 4.18
CA HIS A 123 10.70 -16.11 4.30
C HIS A 123 11.20 -14.80 4.93
N LEU A 124 12.15 -14.89 5.84
CA LEU A 124 12.84 -13.72 6.39
C LEU A 124 14.20 -13.58 5.71
N SER A 125 14.51 -12.40 5.21
CA SER A 125 15.86 -12.08 4.75
C SER A 125 16.85 -12.06 5.92
N ARG A 126 18.14 -12.22 5.65
CA ARG A 126 19.19 -12.10 6.69
C ARG A 126 19.13 -10.75 7.42
N ALA A 127 18.87 -9.67 6.68
CA ALA A 127 18.70 -8.33 7.25
C ALA A 127 17.49 -8.28 8.19
N SER A 128 16.35 -8.84 7.79
CA SER A 128 15.16 -8.94 8.64
C SER A 128 15.42 -9.74 9.90
N GLN A 129 16.14 -10.87 9.79
CA GLN A 129 16.49 -11.70 10.95
C GLN A 129 17.44 -10.98 11.90
N ALA A 130 18.40 -10.21 11.37
CA ALA A 130 19.34 -9.44 12.19
C ALA A 130 18.65 -8.32 12.98
N VAL A 131 17.62 -7.69 12.43
CA VAL A 131 16.90 -6.59 13.09
C VAL A 131 15.77 -7.08 13.99
N PHE A 132 14.94 -8.00 13.52
CA PHE A 132 13.72 -8.41 14.21
C PHE A 132 13.84 -9.75 14.95
N GLY A 133 14.98 -10.43 14.81
CA GLY A 133 15.15 -11.79 15.28
C GLY A 133 14.41 -12.82 14.41
N PRO A 134 14.46 -14.10 14.82
CA PRO A 134 13.67 -15.15 14.17
C PRO A 134 12.18 -14.90 14.43
N VAL A 135 11.38 -14.96 13.37
CA VAL A 135 9.91 -14.87 13.44
C VAL A 135 9.34 -16.03 12.62
N THR A 136 8.42 -16.79 13.19
CA THR A 136 7.72 -17.86 12.48
C THR A 136 6.55 -17.32 11.66
N LEU A 137 6.07 -18.11 10.71
CA LEU A 137 4.85 -17.81 9.94
C LEU A 137 3.68 -17.43 10.87
N GLU A 138 3.45 -18.27 11.88
CA GLU A 138 2.38 -18.08 12.86
C GLU A 138 2.57 -16.81 13.69
N ALA A 139 3.79 -16.56 14.19
CA ALA A 139 4.09 -15.35 14.95
C ALA A 139 3.93 -14.09 14.10
N SER A 140 4.31 -14.14 12.83
CA SER A 140 4.11 -13.04 11.88
C SER A 140 2.63 -12.74 11.67
N ALA A 141 1.84 -13.77 11.35
CA ALA A 141 0.40 -13.62 11.19
C ALA A 141 -0.26 -13.08 12.47
N GLN A 142 0.15 -13.57 13.65
CA GLN A 142 -0.37 -13.11 14.93
C GLN A 142 -0.02 -11.64 15.22
N ARG A 143 1.15 -11.14 14.82
CA ARG A 143 1.49 -9.71 14.95
C ARG A 143 0.54 -8.84 14.11
N ILE A 144 0.26 -9.25 12.87
CA ILE A 144 -0.67 -8.54 11.99
C ILE A 144 -2.09 -8.56 12.57
N VAL A 145 -2.54 -9.71 13.09
CA VAL A 145 -3.85 -9.85 13.76
C VAL A 145 -3.93 -8.95 15.00
N ALA A 146 -2.92 -8.97 15.87
CA ALA A 146 -2.88 -8.16 17.08
C ALA A 146 -2.90 -6.66 16.76
N ALA A 147 -2.17 -6.22 15.74
CA ALA A 147 -2.21 -4.82 15.28
C ALA A 147 -3.61 -4.42 14.78
N ALA A 148 -4.32 -5.32 14.07
CA ALA A 148 -5.69 -5.07 13.62
C ALA A 148 -6.72 -5.09 14.76
N GLU A 149 -6.47 -5.85 15.83
CA GLU A 149 -7.29 -5.90 17.04
C GLU A 149 -7.08 -4.68 17.94
N ALA A 150 -5.87 -4.12 17.96
CA ALA A 150 -5.56 -2.89 18.69
C ALA A 150 -6.15 -1.63 18.04
N ALA A 151 -6.50 -1.69 16.75
CA ALA A 151 -7.07 -0.56 16.03
C ALA A 151 -8.46 -0.21 16.53
N ASP A 152 -8.74 1.08 16.71
CA ASP A 152 -10.04 1.60 17.09
C ASP A 152 -11.15 0.95 16.23
N PRO A 153 -12.13 0.27 16.84
CA PRO A 153 -13.24 -0.35 16.13
C PRO A 153 -14.07 0.65 15.29
N ALA A 154 -14.08 1.93 15.67
CA ALA A 154 -14.80 2.98 14.95
C ALA A 154 -14.09 3.43 13.68
N LEU A 155 -12.77 3.20 13.56
CA LEU A 155 -12.01 3.62 12.40
C LEU A 155 -12.07 2.59 11.26
N PRO A 156 -12.17 3.06 10.00
CA PRO A 156 -12.03 2.19 8.85
C PRO A 156 -10.58 1.68 8.78
N PRO A 157 -10.37 0.35 8.73
CA PRO A 157 -9.02 -0.19 8.70
C PRO A 157 -8.50 -0.40 7.27
N GLY A 158 -7.39 0.23 6.91
CA GLY A 158 -6.57 -0.05 5.72
C GLY A 158 -5.40 -0.97 6.07
N ARG A 159 -5.06 -1.93 5.19
CA ARG A 159 -3.90 -2.82 5.39
C ARG A 159 -2.83 -2.51 4.37
N LEU A 160 -1.61 -2.28 4.82
CA LEU A 160 -0.42 -2.09 3.98
C LEU A 160 0.45 -3.33 4.00
N ALA A 161 0.93 -3.76 2.83
CA ALA A 161 1.91 -4.84 2.75
C ALA A 161 2.93 -4.57 1.64
N PRO A 162 4.22 -4.91 1.80
CA PRO A 162 5.15 -4.71 0.70
C PRO A 162 4.84 -5.67 -0.46
N CYS A 163 4.42 -6.90 -0.16
CA CYS A 163 3.90 -7.86 -1.13
C CYS A 163 2.45 -8.21 -0.80
N GLY A 164 1.65 -8.56 -1.81
CA GLY A 164 0.27 -8.98 -1.60
C GLY A 164 0.16 -10.36 -0.94
N PRO A 165 -1.02 -10.77 -0.45
CA PRO A 165 -1.20 -12.08 0.17
C PRO A 165 -1.14 -13.22 -0.84
N SER A 166 -0.75 -14.41 -0.39
CA SER A 166 -0.94 -15.63 -1.17
C SER A 166 -2.43 -15.86 -1.49
N GLY A 167 -2.70 -16.57 -2.59
CA GLY A 167 -4.03 -16.82 -3.14
C GLY A 167 -4.40 -15.91 -4.31
N LEU A 168 -3.51 -15.00 -4.71
CA LEU A 168 -3.73 -14.01 -5.78
C LEU A 168 -2.74 -14.16 -6.95
N GLY A 169 -2.10 -15.32 -7.12
CA GLY A 169 -1.03 -15.51 -8.10
C GLY A 169 -1.11 -16.82 -8.90
N SER A 170 -2.26 -17.16 -9.47
CA SER A 170 -2.41 -18.40 -10.27
C SER A 170 -1.66 -18.31 -11.60
N ASP A 171 -1.74 -17.16 -12.28
CA ASP A 171 -1.06 -16.88 -13.54
C ASP A 171 -0.04 -15.74 -13.40
N ALA A 172 0.91 -15.62 -14.33
CA ALA A 172 1.95 -14.58 -14.30
C ALA A 172 1.38 -13.14 -14.27
N GLY A 173 0.23 -12.92 -14.92
CA GLY A 173 -0.45 -11.63 -14.97
C GLY A 173 -1.32 -11.31 -13.75
N ASP A 174 -1.40 -12.20 -12.76
CA ASP A 174 -2.23 -12.01 -11.57
C ASP A 174 -1.62 -11.03 -10.59
N PRO A 175 -2.39 -10.44 -9.65
CA PRO A 175 -1.85 -9.43 -8.73
C PRO A 175 -0.59 -9.87 -7.98
N CYS A 176 -0.48 -11.17 -7.66
CA CYS A 176 0.68 -11.78 -6.97
C CYS A 176 1.36 -12.88 -7.81
N GLY A 177 1.21 -12.91 -9.13
CA GLY A 177 1.76 -13.96 -9.98
C GLY A 177 3.23 -13.78 -10.37
N ARG A 178 4.09 -14.77 -10.15
CA ARG A 178 5.49 -14.69 -10.61
C ARG A 178 5.60 -14.72 -12.13
N ASP A 179 6.28 -13.73 -12.70
CA ASP A 179 6.42 -13.51 -14.15
C ASP A 179 7.88 -13.57 -14.64
N TRP A 180 8.88 -13.60 -13.75
CA TRP A 180 10.31 -13.66 -14.14
C TRP A 180 10.87 -15.07 -14.32
N LYS A 181 10.14 -16.10 -13.93
CA LYS A 181 10.58 -17.50 -14.04
C LYS A 181 9.40 -18.46 -14.24
N PRO A 182 9.41 -19.29 -15.30
CA PRO A 182 8.41 -20.33 -15.50
C PRO A 182 8.62 -21.56 -14.58
N PRO A 183 7.56 -22.31 -14.24
CA PRO A 183 6.15 -21.93 -14.45
C PRO A 183 5.78 -20.72 -13.57
N ALA A 184 4.70 -20.03 -13.97
CA ALA A 184 4.07 -19.06 -13.08
C ALA A 184 3.67 -19.74 -11.77
N CYS A 185 3.72 -18.99 -10.68
CA CYS A 185 3.29 -19.47 -9.38
C CYS A 185 2.90 -18.29 -8.49
N ASP A 186 2.18 -18.61 -7.42
CA ASP A 186 1.81 -17.61 -6.43
C ASP A 186 3.06 -17.08 -5.73
N TRP A 187 3.19 -15.76 -5.72
CA TRP A 187 4.29 -15.03 -5.12
C TRP A 187 3.84 -14.13 -3.97
N GLY A 188 2.63 -14.31 -3.46
CA GLY A 188 2.13 -13.56 -2.31
C GLY A 188 2.64 -14.11 -0.96
N ASP A 189 2.47 -13.31 0.07
CA ASP A 189 2.83 -13.59 1.45
C ASP A 189 1.81 -14.49 2.17
N GLN A 190 2.29 -15.60 2.71
CA GLN A 190 1.43 -16.60 3.37
C GLN A 190 0.92 -16.11 4.73
N ASP A 191 1.75 -15.40 5.48
CA ASP A 191 1.39 -14.82 6.77
C ASP A 191 0.32 -13.73 6.66
N LEU A 192 0.36 -12.94 5.58
CA LEU A 192 -0.67 -11.95 5.31
C LEU A 192 -2.01 -12.61 4.96
N ALA A 193 -2.00 -13.66 4.12
CA ALA A 193 -3.21 -14.41 3.79
C ALA A 193 -3.86 -15.01 5.06
N LEU A 194 -3.04 -15.63 5.94
CA LEU A 194 -3.51 -16.16 7.23
C LEU A 194 -4.07 -15.07 8.14
N ALA A 195 -3.40 -13.92 8.24
CA ALA A 195 -3.87 -12.81 9.06
C ALA A 195 -5.20 -12.25 8.56
N ILE A 196 -5.35 -12.06 7.25
CA ILE A 196 -6.60 -11.58 6.64
C ILE A 196 -7.77 -12.51 6.97
N ASP A 197 -7.60 -13.83 6.80
CA ASP A 197 -8.63 -14.81 7.15
C ASP A 197 -9.05 -14.72 8.62
N ARG A 198 -8.10 -14.59 9.54
CA ARG A 198 -8.37 -14.48 10.98
C ARG A 198 -9.07 -13.18 11.36
N ILE A 199 -8.60 -12.05 10.82
CA ILE A 199 -9.14 -10.73 11.10
C ILE A 199 -10.61 -10.63 10.64
N ARG A 200 -10.92 -11.19 9.46
CA ARG A 200 -12.28 -11.18 8.89
C ARG A 200 -13.33 -11.84 9.76
N ARG A 201 -12.94 -12.77 10.63
CA ARG A 201 -13.85 -13.41 11.58
C ARG A 201 -14.35 -12.46 12.67
N ARG A 202 -13.67 -11.32 12.85
CA ARG A 202 -13.95 -10.34 13.92
C ARG A 202 -14.37 -8.97 13.38
N ARG A 203 -13.76 -8.51 12.28
CA ARG A 203 -14.07 -7.20 11.67
C ARG A 203 -13.81 -7.20 10.16
N PRO A 204 -14.46 -6.33 9.38
CA PRO A 204 -14.25 -6.26 7.94
C PRO A 204 -12.80 -5.89 7.57
N VAL A 205 -12.37 -6.40 6.41
CA VAL A 205 -11.11 -6.03 5.76
C VAL A 205 -11.45 -5.38 4.42
N PRO A 206 -11.82 -4.09 4.38
CA PRO A 206 -12.32 -3.48 3.14
C PRO A 206 -11.22 -3.28 2.09
N LEU A 207 -9.98 -3.04 2.52
CA LEU A 207 -8.86 -2.70 1.64
C LEU A 207 -7.54 -3.33 2.10
N VAL A 208 -6.84 -3.93 1.15
CA VAL A 208 -5.44 -4.35 1.24
C VAL A 208 -4.69 -3.70 0.08
N VAL A 209 -3.71 -2.87 0.40
CA VAL A 209 -2.84 -2.17 -0.56
C VAL A 209 -1.43 -2.73 -0.45
N PHE A 210 -0.86 -3.10 -1.60
CA PHE A 210 0.43 -3.77 -1.65
C PHE A 210 1.25 -3.43 -2.89
N GLY A 211 2.53 -3.79 -2.88
CA GLY A 211 3.49 -3.51 -3.95
C GLY A 211 4.24 -4.75 -4.43
N HIS A 212 5.53 -4.59 -4.72
CA HIS A 212 6.52 -5.61 -5.12
C HIS A 212 6.31 -6.21 -6.51
N MET A 213 5.09 -6.62 -6.84
CA MET A 213 4.77 -7.27 -8.09
C MET A 213 4.48 -6.21 -9.15
N HIS A 214 5.53 -5.72 -9.82
CA HIS A 214 5.43 -4.59 -10.75
C HIS A 214 4.35 -4.79 -11.83
N HIS A 215 3.68 -3.70 -12.20
CA HIS A 215 2.58 -3.73 -13.17
C HIS A 215 3.04 -4.23 -14.54
N ARG A 216 4.14 -3.69 -15.08
CA ARG A 216 4.71 -4.20 -16.32
C ARG A 216 5.38 -5.53 -16.07
N LEU A 217 4.89 -6.57 -16.76
CA LEU A 217 5.46 -7.91 -16.66
C LEU A 217 6.84 -7.94 -17.31
N LYS A 218 7.76 -8.71 -16.72
CA LYS A 218 9.11 -8.94 -17.22
C LYS A 218 9.06 -9.55 -18.61
N ARG A 219 10.11 -9.29 -19.40
CA ARG A 219 10.30 -9.86 -20.75
C ARG A 219 9.15 -9.55 -21.72
N GLY A 220 8.45 -8.42 -21.54
CA GLY A 220 7.40 -7.98 -22.47
C GLY A 220 6.14 -8.83 -22.45
N GLN A 221 5.87 -9.53 -21.34
CA GLN A 221 4.71 -10.43 -21.20
C GLN A 221 3.37 -9.71 -21.00
N GLY A 222 3.34 -8.37 -21.07
CA GLY A 222 2.14 -7.55 -20.94
C GLY A 222 2.06 -6.80 -19.61
N GLU A 223 0.83 -6.54 -19.15
CA GLU A 223 0.53 -5.78 -17.95
C GLU A 223 -0.21 -6.67 -16.92
N ARG A 224 0.11 -6.46 -15.65
CA ARG A 224 -0.45 -7.18 -14.51
C ARG A 224 -1.84 -6.65 -14.17
N ARG A 225 -2.73 -7.55 -13.77
CA ARG A 225 -3.96 -7.20 -13.08
C ARG A 225 -3.60 -6.57 -11.74
N SER A 226 -3.74 -5.26 -11.63
CA SER A 226 -3.37 -4.50 -10.43
C SER A 226 -4.48 -4.41 -9.39
N TYR A 227 -5.65 -5.01 -9.65
CA TYR A 227 -6.83 -4.90 -8.80
C TYR A 227 -7.69 -6.17 -8.85
N CYS A 228 -8.23 -6.57 -7.70
CA CYS A 228 -9.30 -7.56 -7.62
C CYS A 228 -10.13 -7.39 -6.33
N ILE A 229 -11.31 -8.01 -6.31
CA ILE A 229 -12.11 -8.17 -5.08
C ILE A 229 -12.30 -9.67 -4.87
N ASP A 230 -12.09 -10.16 -3.64
CA ASP A 230 -12.41 -11.56 -3.32
C ASP A 230 -13.88 -11.76 -2.92
N ARG A 231 -14.25 -13.02 -2.68
CA ARG A 231 -15.60 -13.40 -2.25
C ARG A 231 -15.99 -12.84 -0.88
N GLY A 232 -15.01 -12.45 -0.06
CA GLY A 232 -15.23 -11.80 1.23
C GLY A 232 -15.44 -10.29 1.13
N GLY A 233 -15.42 -9.74 -0.10
CA GLY A 233 -15.62 -8.31 -0.35
C GLY A 233 -14.39 -7.45 -0.12
N THR A 234 -13.22 -8.04 0.13
CA THR A 234 -11.98 -7.27 0.30
C THR A 234 -11.45 -6.82 -1.04
N THR A 235 -11.18 -5.51 -1.13
CA THR A 235 -10.48 -4.91 -2.26
C THR A 235 -8.98 -5.10 -2.10
N TYR A 236 -8.34 -5.67 -3.11
CA TYR A 236 -6.89 -5.80 -3.23
C TYR A 236 -6.40 -4.87 -4.33
N LEU A 237 -5.46 -3.98 -3.97
CA LEU A 237 -4.88 -3.03 -4.89
C LEU A 237 -3.35 -3.15 -4.87
N ASN A 238 -2.79 -3.58 -5.99
CA ASN A 238 -1.37 -3.55 -6.26
C ASN A 238 -0.98 -2.16 -6.80
N THR A 239 -0.11 -1.46 -6.09
CA THR A 239 0.33 -0.09 -6.40
C THR A 239 1.74 0.01 -6.98
N ALA A 240 2.34 -1.13 -7.37
CA ALA A 240 3.70 -1.23 -7.93
C ALA A 240 3.82 -0.76 -9.39
N PHE A 241 3.44 0.49 -9.67
CA PHE A 241 3.60 1.09 -11.00
C PHE A 241 5.02 1.67 -11.15
N VAL A 242 5.89 0.95 -11.87
CA VAL A 242 7.30 1.31 -12.02
C VAL A 242 7.66 1.43 -13.50
N PRO A 243 8.18 2.58 -13.98
CA PRO A 243 8.46 3.81 -13.22
C PRO A 243 7.19 4.64 -12.94
N ARG A 244 7.12 5.29 -11.76
CA ARG A 244 6.05 6.23 -11.38
C ARG A 244 6.30 7.67 -11.83
N HIS A 245 7.56 8.03 -12.09
CA HIS A 245 7.92 9.26 -12.78
C HIS A 245 8.04 8.97 -14.28
N SER A 246 7.28 9.68 -15.10
CA SER A 246 7.30 9.51 -16.55
C SER A 246 7.09 10.83 -17.29
N ARG A 247 7.08 10.77 -18.63
CA ARG A 247 6.69 11.87 -19.51
C ARG A 247 5.66 11.35 -20.50
N ASP A 248 4.72 12.20 -20.91
CA ASP A 248 3.83 11.89 -22.03
C ASP A 248 4.45 12.23 -23.39
N ASP A 249 3.69 11.98 -24.46
CA ASP A 249 4.12 12.24 -25.84
C ASP A 249 4.39 13.72 -26.14
N GLN A 250 3.89 14.63 -25.30
CA GLN A 250 4.13 16.07 -25.39
C GLN A 250 5.33 16.51 -24.52
N GLY A 251 6.03 15.57 -23.88
CA GLY A 251 7.17 15.81 -23.02
C GLY A 251 6.80 16.33 -21.62
N ARG A 252 5.52 16.40 -21.27
CA ARG A 252 5.05 16.87 -19.95
C ARG A 252 5.38 15.82 -18.90
N GLU A 253 5.92 16.26 -17.78
CA GLU A 253 6.23 15.38 -16.65
C GLU A 253 4.96 14.87 -15.97
N LEU A 254 4.96 13.57 -15.68
CA LEU A 254 3.88 12.87 -15.01
C LEU A 254 4.37 12.29 -13.69
N ARG A 255 3.49 12.34 -12.68
CA ARG A 255 3.64 11.62 -11.41
C ARG A 255 2.45 10.70 -11.22
N HIS A 256 2.73 9.41 -11.05
CA HIS A 256 1.71 8.42 -10.75
C HIS A 256 1.42 8.37 -9.25
N PHE A 257 0.14 8.29 -8.92
CA PHE A 257 -0.37 7.83 -7.63
C PHE A 257 -1.52 6.86 -7.88
N SER A 258 -1.54 5.76 -7.13
CA SER A 258 -2.78 5.02 -6.95
C SER A 258 -3.69 5.82 -6.01
N TRP A 259 -4.99 5.77 -6.24
CA TRP A 259 -5.95 6.58 -5.52
C TRP A 259 -7.14 5.74 -5.07
N VAL A 260 -7.49 5.86 -3.80
CA VAL A 260 -8.67 5.23 -3.21
C VAL A 260 -9.52 6.29 -2.56
N VAL A 261 -10.83 6.25 -2.84
CA VAL A 261 -11.83 7.00 -2.08
C VAL A 261 -12.59 6.02 -1.22
N LEU A 262 -12.55 6.22 0.10
CA LEU A 262 -13.37 5.48 1.06
C LEU A 262 -14.62 6.30 1.41
N ARG A 263 -15.77 5.63 1.43
CA ARG A 263 -17.01 6.14 2.00
C ARG A 263 -17.53 5.10 2.97
N ASP A 264 -17.82 5.50 4.20
CA ASP A 264 -18.24 4.59 5.27
C ASP A 264 -17.25 3.42 5.48
N GLY A 265 -15.95 3.72 5.31
CA GLY A 265 -14.87 2.74 5.38
C GLY A 265 -14.77 1.76 4.21
N GLN A 266 -15.61 1.90 3.19
CA GLN A 266 -15.61 1.04 2.00
C GLN A 266 -15.00 1.77 0.79
N PRO A 267 -14.13 1.12 -0.01
CA PRO A 267 -13.63 1.72 -1.25
C PRO A 267 -14.78 1.91 -2.23
N VAL A 268 -15.11 3.15 -2.59
CA VAL A 268 -16.12 3.48 -3.61
C VAL A 268 -15.49 3.86 -4.95
N GLU A 269 -14.26 4.35 -4.92
CA GLU A 269 -13.43 4.59 -6.09
C GLU A 269 -12.03 4.01 -5.89
N VAL A 270 -11.54 3.33 -6.92
CA VAL A 270 -10.17 2.83 -6.98
C VAL A 270 -9.63 3.12 -8.37
N SER A 271 -8.50 3.83 -8.45
CA SER A 271 -7.90 4.22 -9.73
C SER A 271 -6.39 4.33 -9.66
N HIS A 272 -5.74 4.26 -10.82
CA HIS A 272 -4.39 4.78 -11.03
C HIS A 272 -4.50 6.13 -11.72
N ARG A 273 -3.75 7.12 -11.25
CA ARG A 273 -3.86 8.52 -11.69
C ARG A 273 -2.48 9.07 -12.03
N TRP A 274 -2.39 9.78 -13.15
CA TRP A 274 -1.18 10.46 -13.59
C TRP A 274 -1.44 11.95 -13.65
N TYR A 275 -0.70 12.68 -12.83
CA TYR A 275 -0.83 14.12 -12.69
C TYR A 275 0.32 14.83 -13.36
N GLY A 276 0.02 15.98 -13.97
CA GLY A 276 1.03 16.98 -14.29
C GLY A 276 1.55 17.65 -13.02
N LEU A 277 2.74 18.27 -13.10
CA LEU A 277 3.34 18.97 -11.95
C LEU A 277 2.52 20.20 -11.49
N ASP A 278 1.60 20.67 -12.33
CA ASP A 278 0.66 21.74 -12.01
C ASP A 278 -0.56 21.26 -11.18
N GLY A 279 -0.66 19.96 -10.92
CA GLY A 279 -1.78 19.35 -10.18
C GLY A 279 -2.92 18.86 -11.07
N ARG A 280 -2.87 19.06 -12.38
CA ARG A 280 -3.93 18.59 -13.28
C ARG A 280 -3.86 17.08 -13.43
N LEU A 281 -5.00 16.41 -13.28
CA LEU A 281 -5.15 15.00 -13.63
C LEU A 281 -5.13 14.87 -15.16
N LEU A 282 -4.08 14.28 -15.72
CA LEU A 282 -3.90 14.14 -17.17
C LEU A 282 -4.38 12.78 -17.67
N TYR A 283 -4.18 11.73 -16.89
CA TYR A 283 -4.66 10.38 -17.20
C TYR A 283 -5.23 9.71 -15.97
N GLN A 284 -6.27 8.90 -16.17
CA GLN A 284 -6.86 8.06 -15.12
C GLN A 284 -7.21 6.69 -15.68
N GLN A 285 -6.80 5.66 -14.98
CA GLN A 285 -7.29 4.29 -15.16
C GLN A 285 -8.22 3.97 -14.00
N SER A 286 -9.52 3.92 -14.27
CA SER A 286 -10.52 3.55 -13.25
C SER A 286 -10.58 2.02 -13.12
N LEU A 287 -10.33 1.50 -11.92
CA LEU A 287 -10.41 0.07 -11.60
C LEU A 287 -11.75 -0.29 -10.95
N ARG A 288 -12.30 0.63 -10.15
CA ARG A 288 -13.63 0.56 -9.57
C ARG A 288 -14.24 1.95 -9.49
N ARG A 289 -15.52 2.06 -9.84
CA ARG A 289 -16.37 3.21 -9.55
C ARG A 289 -17.78 2.73 -9.25
N GLN A 290 -18.24 2.86 -8.02
CA GLN A 290 -19.66 2.65 -7.71
C GLN A 290 -20.44 3.91 -8.12
N GLY A 291 -21.35 3.79 -9.10
CA GLY A 291 -22.26 4.88 -9.48
C GLY A 291 -22.42 5.26 -10.95
N THR A 292 -22.08 4.40 -11.92
CA THR A 292 -22.74 4.45 -13.24
C THR A 292 -23.60 3.21 -13.39
N LEU A 293 -24.90 3.37 -13.16
CA LEU A 293 -25.91 2.53 -13.81
C LEU A 293 -25.64 2.68 -15.32
N GLN A 294 -25.03 1.67 -15.94
CA GLN A 294 -25.24 1.51 -17.38
C GLN A 294 -26.67 0.99 -17.52
N PRO A 295 -27.59 1.73 -18.16
CA PRO A 295 -28.85 1.14 -18.56
C PRO A 295 -28.54 -0.01 -19.53
N CYS A 296 -29.27 -1.12 -19.35
CA CYS A 296 -29.28 -2.26 -20.27
C CYS A 296 -29.53 -1.84 -21.72
#